data_AF-A0A5N6P2X6-F1
#
_entry.id   AF-A0A5N6P2X6-F1
#
_cell.length_a   1.000
_cell.length_b   1.000
_cell.length_c   1.000
_cell.angle_alpha   90.00
_cell.angle_beta   90.00
_cell.angle_gamma   90.00
#
_symmetry.space_group_name_H-M   'P 1'
#
loop_
_entity.id
_entity.type
_entity.pdbx_description
1 polymer ?
#
loop_
_entity_poly.entity_id
_entity_poly.type
_entity_poly.pdbx_seq_one_letter_code
_entity_poly.pdbx_strand_id
1 'polypeptide(L)'
;MWCHPWKSWKDVSSEDADRMLERFKKRKFKDLLSRARESAKAAANKAGVEVGSDLSAIIPYKPRWMRAEFWEPLVQIWNTPEWKAKSSQNTTNRAKFVGGKHTLGSQTYATLKLKADEKLGRPATVDELWMQSHGKKGTRPLDRLLRRERGEGSKEPEEINFQDNVEWVDAKAKESFKSYQKYVMEKYGDNTSKHPLFDHDTWIQAGKKKGQVRY
;
A
#
# COMPACT_ATOMS: atom_id res chain seq x y z
N MET A 1 -9.95 4.62 21.08
CA MET A 1 -11.40 4.83 21.22
C MET A 1 -11.68 6.31 21.06
N TRP A 2 -12.68 6.70 20.26
CA TRP A 2 -13.14 8.09 20.20
C TRP A 2 -14.12 8.31 21.37
N CYS A 3 -13.73 9.11 22.35
CA CYS A 3 -14.58 9.57 23.44
C CYS A 3 -14.68 11.09 23.35
N HIS A 4 -15.80 11.58 22.81
CA HIS A 4 -16.18 13.00 22.84
C HIS A 4 -17.62 13.10 23.38
N PRO A 5 -18.05 14.27 23.88
CA PRO A 5 -19.17 14.39 24.84
C PRO A 5 -20.58 14.26 24.22
N TRP A 6 -20.70 13.93 22.94
CA TRP A 6 -21.99 13.92 22.23
C TRP A 6 -22.61 12.53 22.22
N LYS A 7 -23.89 12.41 22.60
CA LYS A 7 -24.64 11.14 22.62
C LYS A 7 -25.35 10.84 21.29
N SER A 8 -25.56 11.85 20.45
CA SER A 8 -26.17 11.75 19.13
C SER A 8 -25.67 12.86 18.19
N TRP A 9 -25.90 12.70 16.87
CA TRP A 9 -25.56 13.73 15.88
C TRP A 9 -26.29 15.07 16.09
N LYS A 10 -27.41 15.05 16.80
CA LYS A 10 -28.17 16.27 17.12
C LYS A 10 -27.48 17.11 18.20
N ASP A 11 -26.60 16.49 18.99
CA ASP A 11 -25.88 17.16 20.08
C ASP A 11 -24.56 17.80 19.60
N VAL A 12 -24.20 17.56 18.34
CA VAL A 12 -23.00 18.11 17.72
C VAL A 12 -23.31 19.53 17.27
N SER A 13 -22.49 20.49 17.71
CA SER A 13 -22.62 21.88 17.25
C SER A 13 -22.47 21.96 15.73
N SER A 14 -23.09 22.96 15.10
CA SER A 14 -22.94 23.18 13.65
C SER A 14 -21.47 23.33 13.25
N GLU A 15 -20.68 24.06 14.05
CA GLU A 15 -19.25 24.25 13.84
C GLU A 15 -18.45 22.93 13.91
N ASP A 16 -18.76 22.07 14.88
CA ASP A 16 -18.12 20.75 14.99
C ASP A 16 -18.56 19.83 13.84
N ALA A 17 -19.83 19.86 13.46
CA ALA A 17 -20.37 19.09 12.34
C ALA A 17 -19.71 19.51 11.02
N ASP A 18 -19.55 20.81 10.78
CA ASP A 18 -18.86 21.35 9.61
C ASP A 18 -17.38 20.97 9.62
N ARG A 19 -16.70 21.08 10.77
CA ARG A 19 -15.31 20.64 10.91
C ARG A 19 -15.15 19.15 10.62
N MET A 20 -16.08 18.31 11.09
CA MET A 20 -16.09 16.88 10.81
C MET A 20 -16.36 16.60 9.33
N LEU A 21 -17.29 17.33 8.72
CA LEU A 21 -17.60 17.25 7.30
C LEU A 21 -16.40 17.64 6.44
N GLU A 22 -15.68 18.71 6.79
CA GLU A 22 -14.46 19.13 6.10
C GLU A 22 -13.34 18.07 6.20
N ARG A 23 -13.18 17.45 7.38
CA ARG A 23 -12.25 16.32 7.54
C ARG A 23 -12.66 15.12 6.69
N PHE A 24 -13.96 14.84 6.60
CA PHE A 24 -14.52 13.77 5.77
C PHE A 24 -14.29 14.05 4.27
N LYS A 25 -14.60 15.27 3.81
CA LYS A 25 -14.34 15.73 2.44
C LYS A 25 -12.87 15.54 2.07
N LYS A 26 -11.95 15.95 2.95
CA LYS A 26 -10.50 15.84 2.73
C LYS A 26 -9.98 14.40 2.67
N ARG A 27 -10.51 13.49 3.48
CA ARG A 27 -9.92 12.14 3.65
C ARG A 27 -10.65 11.01 2.93
N LYS A 28 -11.97 11.09 2.77
CA LYS A 28 -12.80 9.93 2.39
C LYS A 28 -13.67 10.16 1.17
N PHE A 29 -13.97 11.41 0.83
CA PHE A 29 -14.88 11.72 -0.27
C PHE A 29 -14.37 11.21 -1.63
N LYS A 30 -13.07 11.34 -1.90
CA LYS A 30 -12.44 10.78 -3.10
C LYS A 30 -12.64 9.26 -3.20
N ASP A 31 -12.40 8.53 -2.12
CA ASP A 31 -12.53 7.07 -2.09
C ASP A 31 -14.00 6.65 -2.26
N LEU A 32 -14.92 7.41 -1.64
CA LEU A 32 -16.35 7.20 -1.77
C LEU A 32 -16.81 7.35 -3.23
N LEU A 33 -16.40 8.43 -3.90
CA LEU A 33 -16.70 8.66 -5.32
C LEU A 33 -16.07 7.60 -6.23
N SER A 34 -14.84 7.17 -5.93
CA SER A 34 -14.21 6.07 -6.67
C SER A 34 -15.00 4.77 -6.53
N ARG A 35 -15.45 4.41 -5.33
CA ARG A 35 -16.28 3.23 -5.10
C ARG A 35 -17.64 3.33 -5.76
N ALA A 36 -18.27 4.51 -5.73
CA ALA A 36 -19.52 4.78 -6.42
C ALA A 36 -19.39 4.47 -7.92
N ARG A 37 -18.32 4.96 -8.56
CA ARG A 37 -18.04 4.71 -9.97
C ARG A 37 -17.84 3.23 -10.28
N GLU A 38 -17.00 2.55 -9.51
CA GLU A 38 -16.74 1.11 -9.75
C GLU A 38 -17.99 0.26 -9.51
N SER A 39 -18.82 0.62 -8.51
CA SER A 39 -20.11 -0.03 -8.29
C SER A 39 -21.07 0.16 -9.46
N ALA A 40 -21.11 1.36 -10.04
CA ALA A 40 -21.97 1.65 -11.20
C ALA A 40 -21.51 0.88 -12.44
N LYS A 41 -20.20 0.79 -12.69
CA LYS A 41 -19.64 -0.06 -13.75
C LYS A 41 -19.99 -1.54 -13.56
N ALA A 42 -19.85 -2.05 -12.33
CA ALA A 42 -20.20 -3.44 -12.03
C ALA A 42 -21.70 -3.71 -12.26
N ALA A 43 -22.57 -2.77 -11.92
CA ALA A 43 -24.00 -2.87 -12.16
C ALA A 43 -24.34 -2.82 -13.67
N ALA A 44 -23.68 -1.96 -14.44
CA ALA A 44 -23.81 -1.89 -15.89
C ALA A 44 -23.38 -3.22 -16.55
N ASN A 45 -22.21 -3.74 -16.18
CA ASN A 45 -21.72 -5.02 -16.68
C ASN A 45 -22.66 -6.18 -16.32
N LYS A 46 -23.22 -6.19 -15.10
CA LYS A 46 -24.21 -7.19 -14.67
C LYS A 46 -25.50 -7.13 -15.50
N ALA A 47 -25.84 -5.96 -16.02
CA ALA A 47 -26.96 -5.74 -16.93
C ALA A 47 -26.60 -5.98 -18.40
N GLY A 48 -25.40 -6.46 -18.71
CA GLY A 48 -24.94 -6.72 -20.09
C GLY A 48 -24.51 -5.47 -20.86
N VAL A 49 -24.33 -4.33 -20.19
CA VAL A 49 -23.86 -3.09 -20.81
C VAL A 49 -22.35 -2.97 -20.66
N GLU A 50 -21.62 -3.00 -21.77
CA GLU A 50 -20.18 -2.76 -21.77
C GLU A 50 -19.88 -1.28 -21.52
N VAL A 51 -19.09 -1.00 -20.47
CA VAL A 51 -18.63 0.36 -20.15
C VAL A 51 -17.24 0.59 -20.74
N GLY A 52 -17.20 1.34 -21.85
CA GLY A 52 -15.95 1.73 -22.53
C GLY A 52 -15.27 2.95 -21.90
N SER A 53 -14.54 3.70 -22.74
CA SER A 53 -13.91 4.99 -22.34
C SER A 53 -14.95 6.06 -21.99
N ASP A 54 -16.12 6.01 -22.62
CA ASP A 54 -17.25 6.86 -22.29
C ASP A 54 -18.02 6.29 -21.10
N LEU A 55 -18.06 7.05 -20.01
CA LEU A 55 -18.76 6.69 -18.78
C LEU A 55 -20.26 7.07 -18.82
N SER A 56 -20.79 7.60 -19.92
CA SER A 56 -22.23 7.94 -19.99
C SER A 56 -23.13 6.71 -19.76
N ALA A 57 -22.64 5.51 -20.14
CA ALA A 57 -23.32 4.24 -19.89
C ALA A 57 -23.58 3.93 -18.41
N ILE A 58 -22.87 4.56 -17.46
CA ILE A 58 -23.08 4.35 -16.02
C ILE A 58 -24.07 5.33 -15.39
N ILE A 59 -24.62 6.29 -16.14
CA ILE A 59 -25.65 7.23 -15.65
C ILE A 59 -26.86 6.50 -15.04
N PRO A 60 -27.46 5.49 -15.70
CA PRO A 60 -28.62 4.78 -15.15
C PRO A 60 -28.31 3.98 -13.87
N TYR A 61 -27.04 3.64 -13.64
CA TYR A 61 -26.58 2.75 -12.58
C TYR A 61 -26.08 3.51 -11.34
N LYS A 62 -26.74 4.63 -11.01
CA LYS A 62 -26.35 5.49 -9.91
C LYS A 62 -26.43 4.79 -8.55
N PRO A 63 -25.57 5.13 -7.58
CA PRO A 63 -25.70 4.64 -6.21
C PRO A 63 -27.03 5.06 -5.57
N ARG A 64 -27.63 4.18 -4.76
CA ARG A 64 -28.90 4.45 -4.05
C ARG A 64 -28.87 5.72 -3.20
N TRP A 65 -27.73 5.99 -2.56
CA TRP A 65 -27.53 7.14 -1.67
C TRP A 65 -27.27 8.45 -2.42
N MET A 66 -27.07 8.42 -3.74
CA MET A 66 -26.82 9.61 -4.55
C MET A 66 -28.04 9.92 -5.43
N ARG A 67 -28.45 11.18 -5.44
CA ARG A 67 -29.52 11.63 -6.32
C ARG A 67 -29.02 11.82 -7.75
N ALA A 68 -29.92 11.71 -8.73
CA ALA A 68 -29.56 11.77 -10.14
C ALA A 68 -28.97 13.14 -10.52
N GLU A 69 -29.49 14.22 -9.93
CA GLU A 69 -29.06 15.59 -10.22
C GLU A 69 -27.59 15.85 -9.85
N PHE A 70 -27.02 15.04 -8.96
CA PHE A 70 -25.59 15.10 -8.61
C PHE A 70 -24.76 14.04 -9.35
N TRP A 71 -25.34 12.89 -9.65
CA TRP A 71 -24.64 11.78 -10.30
C TRP A 71 -24.30 12.10 -11.76
N GLU A 72 -25.26 12.63 -12.51
CA GLU A 72 -25.08 12.92 -13.94
C GLU A 72 -23.94 13.93 -14.19
N PRO A 73 -23.89 15.10 -13.52
CA PRO A 73 -22.77 16.02 -13.64
C PRO A 73 -21.42 15.39 -13.25
N LEU A 74 -21.39 14.51 -12.24
CA LEU A 74 -20.15 13.82 -11.85
C LEU A 74 -19.64 12.89 -12.95
N VAL A 75 -20.54 12.15 -13.61
CA VAL A 75 -20.18 11.30 -14.75
C VAL A 75 -19.66 12.14 -15.91
N GLN A 76 -20.30 13.28 -16.21
CA GLN A 76 -19.83 14.22 -17.22
C GLN A 76 -18.43 14.76 -16.90
N ILE A 77 -18.16 15.13 -15.63
CA ILE A 77 -16.82 15.56 -15.19
C ILE A 77 -15.79 14.45 -15.43
N TRP A 78 -16.10 13.19 -15.13
CA TRP A 78 -15.17 12.08 -15.40
C TRP A 78 -14.94 11.81 -16.89
N ASN A 79 -15.86 12.25 -17.74
CA ASN A 79 -15.74 12.17 -19.19
C ASN A 79 -14.92 13.30 -19.82
N THR A 80 -14.64 14.38 -19.08
CA THR A 80 -13.82 15.49 -19.58
C THR A 80 -12.42 15.02 -19.97
N PRO A 81 -11.82 15.59 -21.03
CA PRO A 81 -10.47 15.23 -21.46
C PRO A 81 -9.43 15.49 -20.37
N GLU A 82 -9.59 16.57 -19.61
CA GLU A 82 -8.74 16.92 -18.47
C GLU A 82 -8.73 15.84 -17.39
N TRP A 83 -9.92 15.36 -17.00
CA TRP A 83 -10.04 14.30 -16.00
C TRP A 83 -9.44 12.99 -16.51
N LYS A 84 -9.71 12.61 -17.77
CA LYS A 84 -9.15 11.41 -18.41
C LYS A 84 -7.62 11.46 -18.48
N ALA A 85 -7.06 12.61 -18.86
CA ALA A 85 -5.61 12.82 -18.87
C ALA A 85 -5.00 12.65 -17.48
N LYS A 86 -5.59 13.29 -16.45
CA LYS A 86 -5.15 13.15 -15.06
C LYS A 86 -5.28 11.72 -14.54
N SER A 87 -6.35 11.01 -14.90
CA SER A 87 -6.57 9.61 -14.54
C SER A 87 -5.51 8.70 -15.17
N SER A 88 -5.25 8.86 -16.47
CA SER A 88 -4.21 8.13 -17.22
C SER A 88 -2.82 8.39 -16.65
N GLN A 89 -2.48 9.65 -16.37
CA GLN A 89 -1.21 10.02 -15.73
C GLN A 89 -1.07 9.36 -14.35
N ASN A 90 -2.13 9.38 -13.53
CA ASN A 90 -2.10 8.72 -12.21
C ASN A 90 -1.94 7.20 -12.32
N THR A 91 -2.57 6.55 -13.31
CA THR A 91 -2.39 5.13 -13.58
C THR A 91 -0.96 4.83 -14.00
N THR A 92 -0.41 5.65 -14.90
CA THR A 92 1.00 5.55 -15.33
C THR A 92 1.96 5.74 -14.17
N ASN A 93 1.71 6.72 -13.29
CA ASN A 93 2.53 6.96 -12.10
C ASN A 93 2.48 5.77 -11.12
N ARG A 94 1.31 5.15 -10.93
CA ARG A 94 1.18 3.91 -10.14
C ARG A 94 1.89 2.74 -10.79
N ALA A 95 1.81 2.59 -12.12
CA ALA A 95 2.50 1.52 -12.85
C ALA A 95 4.02 1.67 -12.78
N LYS A 96 4.52 2.93 -12.80
CA LYS A 96 5.92 3.30 -12.61
C LYS A 96 6.41 3.19 -11.17
N PHE A 97 5.55 2.96 -10.18
CA PHE A 97 5.98 2.77 -8.79
C PHE A 97 6.80 1.48 -8.67
N VAL A 98 8.05 1.63 -8.24
CA VAL A 98 9.07 0.57 -8.19
C VAL A 98 9.10 -0.16 -6.85
N GLY A 99 8.53 0.42 -5.79
CA GLY A 99 8.66 -0.08 -4.42
C GLY A 99 7.94 -1.39 -4.08
N GLY A 100 7.51 -2.19 -5.06
CA GLY A 100 6.74 -3.42 -4.84
C GLY A 100 5.42 -3.20 -4.09
N LYS A 101 4.64 -4.27 -3.91
CA LYS A 101 3.46 -4.28 -3.04
C LYS A 101 3.88 -4.48 -1.59
N HIS A 102 3.58 -3.50 -0.76
CA HIS A 102 3.74 -3.60 0.69
C HIS A 102 2.60 -4.38 1.33
N THR A 103 2.91 -5.25 2.31
CA THR A 103 1.92 -6.19 2.87
C THR A 103 1.75 -6.13 4.40
N LEU A 104 2.28 -5.11 5.06
CA LEU A 104 2.07 -4.86 6.49
C LEU A 104 0.89 -3.92 6.79
N GLY A 105 0.03 -3.69 5.80
CA GLY A 105 -1.11 -2.79 5.93
C GLY A 105 -0.67 -1.35 6.23
N SER A 106 -1.24 -0.76 7.29
CA SER A 106 -0.97 0.63 7.71
C SER A 106 0.25 0.79 8.63
N GLN A 107 1.05 -0.26 8.82
CA GLN A 107 2.26 -0.17 9.63
C GLN A 107 3.35 0.61 8.89
N THR A 108 3.96 1.58 9.57
CA THR A 108 5.10 2.35 9.03
C THR A 108 6.41 1.55 9.15
N TYR A 109 7.42 1.95 8.39
CA TYR A 109 8.74 1.31 8.44
C TYR A 109 9.42 1.47 9.80
N ALA A 110 9.24 2.61 10.47
CA ALA A 110 9.73 2.83 11.82
C ALA A 110 9.10 1.87 12.84
N THR A 111 7.77 1.71 12.80
CA THR A 111 7.07 0.75 13.67
C THR A 111 7.43 -0.70 13.32
N LEU A 112 7.67 -0.99 12.04
CA LEU A 112 8.18 -2.30 11.62
C LEU A 112 9.55 -2.57 12.24
N LYS A 113 10.48 -1.62 12.11
CA LYS A 113 11.83 -1.73 12.63
C LYS A 113 11.85 -1.97 14.14
N LEU A 114 11.12 -1.16 14.92
CA LEU A 114 11.05 -1.34 16.38
C LEU A 114 10.60 -2.76 16.77
N LYS A 115 9.57 -3.30 16.09
CA LYS A 115 9.09 -4.65 16.35
C LYS A 115 10.06 -5.74 15.88
N ALA A 116 10.81 -5.48 14.82
CA ALA A 116 11.82 -6.39 14.32
C ALA A 116 13.01 -6.45 15.31
N ASP A 117 13.48 -5.28 15.75
CA ASP A 117 14.59 -5.15 16.70
C ASP A 117 14.27 -5.86 18.03
N GLU A 118 13.05 -5.64 18.56
CA GLU A 118 12.57 -6.29 19.78
C GLU A 118 12.54 -7.82 19.65
N LYS A 119 12.03 -8.34 18.54
CA LYS A 119 11.92 -9.79 18.31
C LYS A 119 13.23 -10.48 18.01
N LEU A 120 14.16 -9.78 17.37
CA LEU A 120 15.47 -10.32 17.04
C LEU A 120 16.45 -10.18 18.21
N GLY A 121 16.15 -9.33 19.19
CA GLY A 121 17.09 -8.98 20.28
C GLY A 121 18.32 -8.23 19.79
N ARG A 122 18.31 -7.76 18.54
CA ARG A 122 19.38 -7.01 17.86
C ARG A 122 18.77 -6.09 16.81
N PRO A 123 19.50 -5.05 16.35
CA PRO A 123 19.05 -4.26 15.22
C PRO A 123 18.76 -5.12 13.99
N ALA A 124 17.56 -4.96 13.42
CA ALA A 124 17.14 -5.59 12.18
C ALA A 124 17.87 -4.99 11.00
N THR A 125 18.32 -5.83 10.07
CA THR A 125 18.94 -5.40 8.83
C THR A 125 17.88 -4.89 7.86
N VAL A 126 18.30 -4.07 6.88
CA VAL A 126 17.37 -3.58 5.86
C VAL A 126 16.82 -4.72 5.01
N ASP A 127 17.60 -5.78 4.80
CA ASP A 127 17.17 -6.98 4.11
C ASP A 127 16.01 -7.65 4.86
N GLU A 128 16.13 -7.82 6.18
CA GLU A 128 15.07 -8.39 7.03
C GLU A 128 13.79 -7.55 6.99
N LEU A 129 13.91 -6.23 7.06
CA LEU A 129 12.78 -5.31 7.00
C LEU A 129 12.11 -5.32 5.62
N TRP A 130 12.89 -5.40 4.54
CA TRP A 130 12.37 -5.48 3.17
C TRP A 130 11.61 -6.78 2.94
N MET A 131 12.21 -7.92 3.33
CA MET A 131 11.56 -9.23 3.26
C MET A 131 10.30 -9.31 4.12
N GLN A 132 10.30 -8.71 5.31
CA GLN A 132 9.13 -8.65 6.17
C GLN A 132 8.01 -7.80 5.57
N SER A 133 8.34 -6.71 4.86
CA SER A 133 7.35 -5.80 4.27
C SER A 133 6.79 -6.27 2.92
N HIS A 134 7.59 -7.00 2.13
CA HIS A 134 7.26 -7.38 0.75
C HIS A 134 7.14 -8.90 0.52
N GLY A 135 7.31 -9.71 1.56
CA GLY A 135 7.02 -11.14 1.57
C GLY A 135 5.55 -11.46 1.86
N LYS A 136 5.05 -12.59 1.37
CA LYS A 136 3.70 -13.09 1.69
C LYS A 136 3.65 -13.55 3.14
N LYS A 137 2.54 -13.21 3.82
CA LYS A 137 2.28 -13.61 5.21
C LYS A 137 2.52 -15.12 5.40
N GLY A 138 3.19 -15.48 6.48
CA GLY A 138 3.55 -16.86 6.81
C GLY A 138 4.93 -17.28 6.30
N THR A 139 5.45 -16.65 5.24
CA THR A 139 6.79 -16.93 4.71
C THR A 139 7.86 -15.94 5.21
N ARG A 140 7.41 -14.82 5.79
CA ARG A 140 8.23 -13.70 6.21
C ARG A 140 9.16 -14.02 7.39
N PRO A 141 10.31 -13.33 7.50
CA PRO A 141 11.26 -13.46 8.61
C PRO A 141 10.64 -13.52 10.02
N LEU A 142 9.87 -12.49 10.40
CA LEU A 142 9.30 -12.38 11.74
C LEU A 142 8.06 -13.25 11.95
N ASP A 143 7.40 -13.68 10.89
CA ASP A 143 6.24 -14.58 10.98
C ASP A 143 6.69 -15.98 11.42
N ARG A 144 7.93 -16.39 11.06
CA ARG A 144 8.54 -17.65 11.52
C ARG A 144 8.92 -17.61 12.99
N LEU A 145 9.52 -16.51 13.44
CA LEU A 145 9.83 -16.30 14.86
C LEU A 145 8.56 -16.42 15.73
N LEU A 146 7.46 -15.83 15.26
CA LEU A 146 6.15 -15.97 15.91
C LEU A 146 5.58 -17.40 15.92
N ARG A 147 5.92 -18.25 14.94
CA ARG A 147 5.51 -19.67 14.96
C ARG A 147 6.34 -20.45 15.99
N ARG A 148 7.65 -20.19 16.04
CA ARG A 148 8.56 -20.81 17.03
C ARG A 148 8.16 -20.47 18.47
N GLU A 149 7.83 -19.22 18.76
CA GLU A 149 7.32 -18.79 20.09
C GLU A 149 6.02 -19.52 20.48
N ARG A 150 5.21 -19.90 19.50
CA ARG A 150 3.97 -20.69 19.71
C ARG A 150 4.20 -22.20 19.77
N GLY A 151 5.45 -22.65 19.73
CA GLY A 151 5.79 -24.08 19.74
C GLY A 151 5.54 -24.80 18.41
N GLU A 152 5.28 -24.07 17.33
CA GLU A 152 5.15 -24.63 15.97
C GLU A 152 6.51 -24.60 15.26
N GLY A 153 7.24 -25.71 15.22
CA GLY A 153 8.51 -25.85 14.49
C GLY A 153 9.58 -26.68 15.23
N SER A 154 10.70 -26.95 14.55
CA SER A 154 11.89 -27.61 15.14
C SER A 154 12.48 -26.73 16.27
N LYS A 155 12.93 -27.37 17.36
CA LYS A 155 13.56 -26.68 18.51
C LYS A 155 15.01 -26.27 18.24
N GLU A 156 15.63 -26.85 17.22
CA GLU A 156 17.00 -26.56 16.85
C GLU A 156 17.15 -25.11 16.35
N PRO A 157 18.28 -24.44 16.66
CA PRO A 157 18.60 -23.16 16.07
C PRO A 157 18.94 -23.37 14.60
N GLU A 158 17.94 -23.47 13.73
CA GLU A 158 18.15 -23.26 12.31
C GLU A 158 18.66 -21.82 12.14
N GLU A 159 19.88 -21.66 11.59
CA GLU A 159 20.31 -20.38 11.05
C GLU A 159 19.23 -19.94 10.06
N ILE A 160 18.51 -18.87 10.38
CA ILE A 160 17.46 -18.38 9.50
C ILE A 160 18.15 -17.73 8.31
N ASN A 161 18.43 -18.52 7.28
CA ASN A 161 18.78 -18.00 5.97
C ASN A 161 17.51 -17.39 5.37
N PHE A 162 17.38 -16.07 5.55
CA PHE A 162 16.21 -15.30 5.15
C PHE A 162 16.04 -15.23 3.62
N GLN A 163 17.10 -15.49 2.85
CA GLN A 163 17.11 -15.39 1.38
C GLN A 163 16.22 -16.43 0.69
N ASP A 164 16.27 -17.68 1.16
CA ASP A 164 15.86 -18.82 0.32
C ASP A 164 14.40 -19.21 0.46
N ASN A 165 13.69 -18.67 1.46
CA ASN A 165 12.36 -19.18 1.81
C ASN A 165 11.25 -18.11 1.82
N VAL A 166 11.52 -16.86 1.41
CA VAL A 166 10.49 -15.81 1.33
C VAL A 166 9.76 -15.87 0.00
N GLU A 167 8.45 -16.09 0.04
CA GLU A 167 7.60 -15.92 -1.13
C GLU A 167 7.29 -14.44 -1.32
N TRP A 168 7.77 -13.85 -2.41
CA TRP A 168 7.54 -12.44 -2.72
C TRP A 168 6.11 -12.19 -3.19
N VAL A 169 5.57 -11.02 -2.84
CA VAL A 169 4.20 -10.62 -3.19
C VAL A 169 4.09 -10.20 -4.66
N ASP A 170 5.20 -9.73 -5.24
CA ASP A 170 5.36 -9.51 -6.67
C ASP A 170 6.82 -9.70 -7.09
N ALA A 171 7.04 -9.87 -8.40
CA ALA A 171 8.37 -10.04 -8.98
C ALA A 171 9.26 -8.79 -8.77
N LYS A 172 8.67 -7.60 -8.76
CA LYS A 172 9.40 -6.33 -8.60
C LYS A 172 10.09 -6.26 -7.25
N ALA A 173 9.43 -6.67 -6.16
CA ALA A 173 10.03 -6.69 -4.84
C ALA A 173 11.26 -7.61 -4.76
N LYS A 174 11.19 -8.78 -5.42
CA LYS A 174 12.31 -9.72 -5.55
C LYS A 174 13.46 -9.13 -6.38
N GLU A 175 13.13 -8.48 -7.50
CA GLU A 175 14.11 -7.85 -8.39
C GLU A 175 14.82 -6.66 -7.76
N SER A 176 14.09 -5.79 -7.05
CA SER A 176 14.67 -4.65 -6.32
C SER A 176 15.63 -5.13 -5.22
N PHE A 177 15.24 -6.18 -4.49
CA PHE A 177 16.09 -6.80 -3.48
C PHE A 177 17.38 -7.37 -4.09
N LYS A 178 17.27 -8.18 -5.15
CA LYS A 178 18.43 -8.73 -5.86
C LYS A 178 19.35 -7.64 -6.42
N SER A 179 18.77 -6.58 -6.99
CA SER A 179 19.54 -5.44 -7.52
C SER A 179 20.31 -4.73 -6.42
N TYR A 180 19.68 -4.51 -5.25
CA TYR A 180 20.35 -3.91 -4.10
C TYR A 180 21.54 -4.75 -3.66
N GLN A 181 21.33 -6.04 -3.42
CA GLN A 181 22.40 -6.93 -2.98
C GLN A 181 23.56 -6.98 -3.98
N LYS A 182 23.24 -7.03 -5.28
CA LYS A 182 24.24 -6.97 -6.35
C LYS A 182 25.08 -5.70 -6.25
N TYR A 183 24.46 -4.53 -6.09
CA TYR A 183 25.19 -3.27 -5.99
C TYR A 183 26.01 -3.15 -4.71
N VAL A 184 25.52 -3.69 -3.59
CA VAL A 184 26.30 -3.76 -2.34
C VAL A 184 27.53 -4.63 -2.54
N MET A 185 27.40 -5.80 -3.17
CA MET A 185 28.53 -6.67 -3.50
C MET A 185 29.51 -6.00 -4.47
N GLU A 186 29.02 -5.32 -5.52
CA GLU A 186 29.88 -4.56 -6.46
C GLU A 186 30.66 -3.45 -5.76
N LYS A 187 30.09 -2.80 -4.74
CA LYS A 187 30.70 -1.66 -4.05
C LYS A 187 31.65 -2.07 -2.93
N TYR A 188 31.33 -3.12 -2.18
CA TYR A 188 32.06 -3.51 -0.96
C TYR A 188 32.80 -4.85 -1.09
N GLY A 189 32.68 -5.55 -2.23
CA GLY A 189 33.25 -6.87 -2.50
C GLY A 189 32.45 -8.01 -1.88
N ASP A 190 32.92 -9.24 -2.03
CA ASP A 190 32.18 -10.45 -1.59
C ASP A 190 32.19 -10.67 -0.07
N ASN A 191 33.06 -9.97 0.66
CA ASN A 191 33.13 -10.10 2.11
C ASN A 191 32.00 -9.30 2.79
N THR A 192 30.92 -10.00 3.13
CA THR A 192 29.73 -9.44 3.79
C THR A 192 30.03 -8.81 5.14
N SER A 193 31.13 -9.16 5.83
CA SER A 193 31.52 -8.53 7.09
C SER A 193 31.95 -7.06 6.94
N LYS A 194 32.27 -6.63 5.72
CA LYS A 194 32.66 -5.25 5.38
C LYS A 194 31.48 -4.43 4.86
N HIS A 195 30.31 -5.04 4.69
CA HIS A 195 29.14 -4.36 4.17
C HIS A 195 28.54 -3.48 5.27
N PRO A 196 28.13 -2.25 4.95
CA PRO A 196 27.38 -1.44 5.90
C PRO A 196 26.03 -2.10 6.19
N LEU A 197 25.50 -1.91 7.40
CA LEU A 197 24.16 -2.38 7.79
C LEU A 197 23.06 -1.83 6.84
N PHE A 198 23.29 -0.65 6.28
CA PHE A 198 22.49 -0.09 5.21
C PHE A 198 23.28 0.95 4.40
N ASP A 199 23.34 0.75 3.09
CA ASP A 199 23.78 1.76 2.14
C ASP A 199 22.57 2.39 1.42
N HIS A 200 22.21 3.60 1.85
CA HIS A 200 21.07 4.35 1.32
C HIS A 200 21.25 4.76 -0.15
N ASP A 201 22.47 5.10 -0.57
CA ASP A 201 22.73 5.54 -1.93
C ASP A 201 22.64 4.37 -2.90
N THR A 202 23.20 3.22 -2.49
CA THR A 202 23.08 1.97 -3.23
C THR A 202 21.63 1.48 -3.29
N TRP A 203 20.85 1.70 -2.23
CA TRP A 203 19.40 1.43 -2.22
C TRP A 203 18.64 2.31 -3.22
N ILE A 204 18.92 3.62 -3.25
CA ILE A 204 18.33 4.54 -4.24
C ILE A 204 18.73 4.14 -5.66
N GLN A 205 19.98 3.72 -5.87
CA GLN A 205 20.48 3.23 -7.15
C GLN A 205 19.74 1.96 -7.60
N ALA A 206 19.52 1.02 -6.70
CA ALA A 206 18.70 -0.17 -6.93
C ALA A 206 17.24 0.18 -7.28
N GLY A 207 16.71 1.24 -6.69
CA GLY A 207 15.34 1.70 -6.89
C GLY A 207 15.09 2.62 -8.10
N LYS A 208 16.07 2.90 -8.97
CA LYS A 208 16.00 3.94 -10.04
C LYS A 208 14.74 3.87 -10.93
N LYS A 209 13.68 4.61 -10.55
CA LYS A 209 12.96 5.66 -11.31
C LYS A 209 11.78 6.23 -10.47
N LYS A 210 11.97 7.47 -9.98
CA LYS A 210 10.96 8.41 -9.41
C LYS A 210 9.78 7.78 -8.65
N GLY A 211 10.04 7.31 -7.45
CA GLY A 211 9.03 7.21 -6.39
C GLY A 211 9.71 7.51 -5.06
N GLN A 212 9.44 8.66 -4.46
CA GLN A 212 9.88 8.94 -3.09
C GLN A 212 9.35 7.83 -2.18
N VAL A 213 10.25 7.02 -1.62
CA VAL A 213 9.96 6.23 -0.43
C VAL A 213 9.81 7.26 0.69
N ARG A 214 8.58 7.53 1.11
CA ARG A 214 8.33 8.32 2.31
C ARG A 214 8.52 7.39 3.51
N TYR A 215 9.56 7.65 4.30
CA TYR A 215 9.76 7.08 5.63
C TYR A 215 8.65 7.56 6.58
#